data_AF-A0A1Q3AL18-F1
#
_entry.id   AF-A0A1Q3AL18-F1
#
_cell.length_a   1.000
_cell.length_b   1.000
_cell.length_c   1.000
_cell.angle_alpha   90.00
_cell.angle_beta   90.00
_cell.angle_gamma   90.00
#
_symmetry.space_group_name_H-M   'P 1'
#
loop_
_entity.id
_entity.type
_entity.pdbx_description
1 polymer ?
#
loop_
_entity_poly.entity_id
_entity_poly.type
_entity_poly.pdbx_seq_one_letter_code
_entity_poly.pdbx_strand_id
1 'polypeptide(L)'
;MKMALQYHFTLGKPKKSKFLTISSGYHGDTTGAMSVCDPVGSMHSIYKGYLAENIFARGPSMIPVLPTSGVFRKYGKSFGDRTSWKEDDINDVREKIENHHDELCAVILEPILQGAGGMRLYHPQFLIEVRKLCNRYHIPLILDEIATGFGRTGTTFAFHHCQIYQEQNHIPR
;
A
#
# COMPACT_ATOMS: atom_id res chain seq x y z
N MET A 1 -9.75 -9.64 -4.65
CA MET A 1 -8.82 -10.77 -4.96
C MET A 1 -9.25 -11.60 -6.16
N LYS A 2 -10.39 -12.31 -6.15
CA LYS A 2 -10.85 -13.14 -7.30
C LYS A 2 -10.79 -12.43 -8.66
N MET A 3 -11.22 -11.17 -8.71
CA MET A 3 -11.18 -10.35 -9.93
C MET A 3 -9.76 -10.18 -10.50
N ALA A 4 -8.74 -9.96 -9.66
CA ALA A 4 -7.35 -9.79 -10.11
C ALA A 4 -6.77 -11.10 -10.69
N LEU A 5 -7.05 -12.23 -10.05
CA LEU A 5 -6.68 -13.55 -10.56
C LEU A 5 -7.36 -13.83 -11.90
N GLN A 6 -8.67 -13.62 -11.97
CA GLN A 6 -9.46 -13.87 -13.17
C GLN A 6 -9.06 -12.95 -14.33
N TYR A 7 -8.71 -11.69 -14.05
CA TYR A 7 -8.20 -10.75 -15.04
C TYR A 7 -6.97 -11.32 -15.77
N HIS A 8 -5.97 -11.79 -15.03
CA HIS A 8 -4.77 -12.37 -15.63
C HIS A 8 -4.99 -13.73 -16.28
N PHE A 9 -5.87 -14.56 -15.70
CA PHE A 9 -6.29 -15.82 -16.32
C PHE A 9 -6.90 -15.58 -17.72
N THR A 10 -7.80 -14.60 -17.83
CA THR A 10 -8.46 -14.25 -19.10
C THR A 10 -7.48 -13.71 -20.15
N LEU A 11 -6.39 -13.07 -19.71
CA LEU A 11 -5.30 -12.62 -20.57
C LEU A 11 -4.30 -13.73 -20.94
N GLY A 12 -4.55 -14.99 -20.58
CA GLY A 12 -3.64 -16.10 -20.84
C GLY A 12 -2.36 -16.07 -19.98
N LYS A 13 -2.38 -15.38 -18.84
CA LYS A 13 -1.24 -15.25 -17.91
C LYS A 13 -1.52 -15.95 -16.57
N PRO A 14 -1.74 -17.28 -16.54
CA PRO A 14 -2.15 -18.00 -15.32
C PRO A 14 -1.06 -18.02 -14.23
N LYS A 15 0.21 -17.76 -14.59
CA LYS A 15 1.31 -17.63 -13.61
C LYS A 15 1.13 -16.44 -12.67
N LYS A 16 0.47 -15.36 -13.13
CA LYS A 16 0.17 -14.17 -12.33
C LYS A 16 -0.95 -14.50 -11.34
N SER A 17 -0.54 -15.02 -10.18
CA SER A 17 -1.42 -15.63 -9.17
C SER A 17 -1.12 -15.18 -7.74
N LYS A 18 0.00 -14.49 -7.52
CA LYS A 18 0.44 -14.01 -6.20
C LYS A 18 0.03 -12.56 -5.98
N PHE A 19 -0.25 -12.19 -4.73
CA PHE A 19 -0.39 -10.79 -4.34
C PHE A 19 0.93 -10.30 -3.76
N LEU A 20 1.22 -9.01 -3.96
CA LEU A 20 2.21 -8.29 -3.15
C LEU A 20 1.46 -7.37 -2.18
N THR A 21 1.87 -7.38 -0.93
CA THR A 21 1.39 -6.47 0.11
C THR A 21 2.55 -6.01 0.98
N ILE A 22 2.28 -5.09 1.90
CA ILE A 22 3.28 -4.54 2.82
C ILE A 22 3.05 -5.06 4.24
N SER A 23 4.14 -5.17 5.01
CA SER A 23 4.08 -5.49 6.45
C SER A 23 3.13 -4.53 7.19
N SER A 24 2.51 -5.02 8.25
CA SER A 24 1.51 -4.32 9.06
C SER A 24 0.21 -3.94 8.32
N GLY A 25 -0.10 -4.59 7.20
CA GLY A 25 -1.40 -4.46 6.53
C GLY A 25 -2.46 -5.37 7.13
N TYR A 26 -3.72 -4.93 7.09
CA TYR A 26 -4.89 -5.73 7.46
C TYR A 26 -6.01 -5.60 6.42
N HIS A 27 -6.53 -6.73 5.94
CA HIS A 27 -7.51 -6.79 4.85
C HIS A 27 -8.74 -7.68 5.17
N GLY A 28 -8.88 -8.11 6.42
CA GLY A 28 -10.01 -8.91 6.92
C GLY A 28 -9.68 -10.36 7.26
N ASP A 29 -10.71 -11.08 7.73
CA ASP A 29 -10.55 -12.37 8.43
C ASP A 29 -10.97 -13.61 7.61
N THR A 30 -11.39 -13.42 6.35
CA THR A 30 -11.63 -14.57 5.45
C THR A 30 -10.29 -15.14 4.96
N THR A 31 -10.25 -16.43 4.59
CA THR A 31 -8.99 -17.11 4.22
C THR A 31 -8.18 -16.39 3.13
N GLY A 32 -8.86 -15.85 2.12
CA GLY A 32 -8.20 -15.01 1.11
C GLY A 32 -7.63 -13.71 1.68
N ALA A 33 -8.42 -13.00 2.49
CA ALA A 33 -7.98 -11.75 3.12
C ALA A 33 -6.82 -11.95 4.11
N MET A 34 -6.90 -12.96 4.97
CA MET A 34 -5.83 -13.29 5.91
C MET A 34 -4.50 -13.57 5.20
N SER A 35 -4.54 -14.16 3.98
CA SER A 35 -3.34 -14.48 3.21
C SER A 35 -2.53 -13.26 2.73
N VAL A 36 -3.09 -12.05 2.84
CA VAL A 36 -2.44 -10.77 2.52
C VAL A 36 -2.32 -9.83 3.74
N CYS A 37 -2.67 -10.30 4.95
CA CYS A 37 -2.41 -9.59 6.20
C CYS A 37 -0.97 -9.86 6.70
N ASP A 38 -0.44 -9.00 7.57
CA ASP A 38 0.92 -9.17 8.14
C ASP A 38 1.15 -10.60 8.68
N PRO A 39 2.13 -11.36 8.16
CA PRO A 39 2.29 -12.78 8.48
C PRO A 39 2.93 -13.03 9.85
N VAL A 40 3.56 -12.02 10.45
CA VAL A 40 4.29 -12.13 11.73
C VAL A 40 3.57 -11.39 12.84
N GLY A 41 3.14 -10.16 12.58
CA GLY A 41 2.52 -9.27 13.56
C GLY A 41 0.99 -9.29 13.60
N SER A 42 0.30 -9.95 12.66
CA SER A 42 -1.17 -10.00 12.69
C SER A 42 -1.72 -11.10 13.60
N MET A 43 -3.00 -10.96 13.92
CA MET A 43 -3.80 -11.96 14.65
C MET A 43 -3.92 -13.31 13.90
N HIS A 44 -3.38 -13.44 12.68
CA HIS A 44 -3.58 -14.60 11.81
C HIS A 44 -2.37 -15.54 11.72
N SER A 45 -1.30 -15.31 12.49
CA SER A 45 -0.07 -16.10 12.43
C SER A 45 -0.27 -17.60 12.68
N ILE A 46 -1.31 -17.98 13.45
CA ILE A 46 -1.69 -19.38 13.70
C ILE A 46 -2.15 -20.15 12.46
N TYR A 47 -2.52 -19.44 11.38
CA TYR A 47 -2.98 -20.06 10.13
C TYR A 47 -1.86 -20.23 9.09
N LYS A 48 -0.61 -19.92 9.45
CA LYS A 48 0.56 -20.09 8.58
C LYS A 48 0.67 -21.55 8.13
N GLY A 49 0.81 -21.77 6.82
CA GLY A 49 0.87 -23.09 6.18
C GLY A 49 -0.47 -23.59 5.62
N TYR A 50 -1.59 -23.03 6.04
CA TYR A 50 -2.90 -23.26 5.40
C TYR A 50 -3.26 -22.19 4.37
N LEU A 51 -2.84 -20.95 4.62
CA LEU A 51 -3.13 -19.81 3.75
C LEU A 51 -2.24 -19.83 2.49
N ALA A 52 -2.76 -19.24 1.41
CA ALA A 52 -1.97 -19.01 0.21
C ALA A 52 -0.73 -18.14 0.52
N GLU A 53 0.44 -18.59 0.08
CA GLU A 53 1.67 -17.83 0.27
C GLU A 53 1.74 -16.67 -0.72
N ASN A 54 1.74 -15.44 -0.22
CA ASN A 54 1.89 -14.21 -1.01
C ASN A 54 3.24 -13.55 -0.72
N ILE A 55 3.56 -12.51 -1.50
CA ILE A 55 4.81 -11.77 -1.37
C ILE A 55 4.58 -10.61 -0.41
N PHE A 56 5.48 -10.43 0.53
CA PHE A 56 5.44 -9.35 1.52
C PHE A 56 6.70 -8.50 1.38
N ALA A 57 6.50 -7.19 1.23
CA ALA A 57 7.55 -6.18 1.34
C ALA A 57 7.44 -5.46 2.70
N ARG A 58 8.54 -4.86 3.13
CA ARG A 58 8.57 -3.95 4.27
C ARG A 58 7.71 -2.72 3.97
N GLY A 59 6.83 -2.36 4.90
CA GLY A 59 6.07 -1.12 4.84
C GLY A 59 6.97 0.12 5.03
N PRO A 60 6.49 1.30 4.57
CA PRO A 60 7.24 2.55 4.68
C PRO A 60 7.41 3.01 6.14
N SER A 61 8.31 3.97 6.34
CA SER A 61 8.46 4.66 7.62
C SER A 61 7.18 5.42 7.96
N MET A 62 6.86 5.48 9.25
CA MET A 62 5.76 6.31 9.73
C MET A 62 6.12 7.79 9.73
N ILE A 63 5.13 8.63 9.47
CA ILE A 63 5.21 10.08 9.63
C ILE A 63 4.20 10.54 10.70
N PRO A 64 4.49 11.62 11.44
CA PRO A 64 3.63 12.07 12.53
C PRO A 64 2.38 12.82 12.04
N VAL A 65 2.38 13.33 10.81
CA VAL A 65 1.31 14.13 10.23
C VAL A 65 1.36 14.05 8.72
N LEU A 66 0.23 14.16 8.02
CA LEU A 66 0.24 14.22 6.56
C LEU A 66 0.74 15.57 6.05
N PRO A 67 1.68 15.61 5.08
CA PRO A 67 2.16 16.85 4.49
C PRO A 67 1.05 17.63 3.76
N THR A 68 -0.03 16.95 3.39
CA THR A 68 -1.20 17.55 2.72
C THR A 68 -2.28 18.04 3.68
N SER A 69 -2.13 17.81 5.00
CA SER A 69 -3.14 18.18 6.00
C SER A 69 -3.10 19.67 6.38
N GLY A 70 -4.22 20.17 6.90
CA GLY A 70 -4.27 21.51 7.51
C GLY A 70 -3.38 21.65 8.74
N VAL A 71 -3.13 20.56 9.48
CA VAL A 71 -2.23 20.54 10.64
C VAL A 71 -0.79 20.82 10.20
N PHE A 72 -0.32 20.16 9.14
CA PHE A 72 1.00 20.42 8.60
C PHE A 72 1.11 21.83 8.02
N ARG A 73 0.06 22.35 7.37
CA ARG A 73 0.06 23.74 6.88
C ARG A 73 0.24 24.76 8.00
N LYS A 74 -0.36 24.53 9.17
CA LYS A 74 -0.31 25.44 10.31
C LYS A 74 0.94 25.27 11.18
N TYR A 75 1.41 24.03 11.35
CA TYR A 75 2.44 23.67 12.32
C TYR A 75 3.63 22.91 11.71
N GLY A 76 3.80 22.92 10.39
CA GLY A 76 4.79 22.12 9.65
C GLY A 76 6.22 22.25 10.19
N LYS A 77 6.62 23.47 10.56
CA LYS A 77 7.94 23.76 11.16
C LYS A 77 8.21 22.97 12.44
N SER A 78 7.18 22.67 13.24
CA SER A 78 7.31 21.90 14.48
C SER A 78 7.58 20.41 14.26
N PHE A 79 7.29 19.89 13.05
CA PHE A 79 7.55 18.50 12.72
C PHE A 79 8.96 18.27 12.18
N GLY A 80 9.63 19.30 11.66
CA GLY A 80 10.94 19.20 11.05
C GLY A 80 10.98 18.14 9.94
N ASP A 81 12.11 17.43 9.83
CA ASP A 81 12.30 16.41 8.78
C ASP A 81 11.54 15.10 9.03
N ARG A 82 10.80 14.99 10.13
CA ARG A 82 10.01 13.78 10.46
C ARG A 82 8.86 13.53 9.48
N THR A 83 8.51 14.52 8.67
CA THR A 83 7.47 14.43 7.63
C THR A 83 8.07 14.37 6.23
N SER A 84 9.40 14.40 6.10
CA SER A 84 10.06 14.36 4.80
C SER A 84 9.98 12.97 4.18
N TRP A 85 9.88 12.92 2.85
CA TRP A 85 9.96 11.67 2.09
C TRP A 85 11.34 11.03 2.28
N LYS A 86 11.36 9.73 2.56
CA LYS A 86 12.58 8.93 2.61
C LYS A 86 12.63 8.04 1.38
N GLU A 87 13.55 8.32 0.46
CA GLU A 87 13.63 7.59 -0.81
C GLU A 87 13.81 6.09 -0.62
N ASP A 88 14.47 5.65 0.44
CA ASP A 88 14.68 4.23 0.71
C ASP A 88 13.42 3.46 1.15
N ASP A 89 12.33 4.15 1.48
CA ASP A 89 11.09 3.50 1.92
C ASP A 89 10.48 2.63 0.80
N ILE A 90 10.71 2.96 -0.47
CA ILE A 90 10.17 2.18 -1.60
C ILE A 90 11.07 1.01 -2.03
N ASN A 91 12.33 0.95 -1.57
CA ASN A 91 13.34 0.05 -2.13
C ASN A 91 12.92 -1.43 -2.11
N ASP A 92 12.37 -1.91 -0.99
CA ASP A 92 11.96 -3.32 -0.88
C ASP A 92 10.76 -3.63 -1.79
N VAL A 93 9.74 -2.74 -1.86
CA VAL A 93 8.64 -2.92 -2.82
C VAL A 93 9.14 -2.94 -4.26
N ARG A 94 10.09 -2.05 -4.60
CA ARG A 94 10.70 -2.01 -5.93
C ARG A 94 11.38 -3.34 -6.24
N GLU A 95 12.24 -3.82 -5.35
CA GLU A 95 12.97 -5.08 -5.51
C GLU A 95 12.00 -6.27 -5.66
N LYS A 96 10.95 -6.35 -4.82
CA LYS A 96 9.96 -7.43 -4.91
C LYS A 96 9.17 -7.38 -6.22
N ILE A 97 8.77 -6.20 -6.69
CA ILE A 97 8.10 -6.09 -7.98
C ILE A 97 9.06 -6.46 -9.12
N GLU A 98 10.29 -5.96 -9.12
CA GLU A 98 11.29 -6.25 -10.15
C GLU A 98 11.56 -7.75 -10.28
N ASN A 99 11.73 -8.44 -9.14
CA ASN A 99 12.06 -9.87 -9.13
C ASN A 99 10.85 -10.80 -9.35
N HIS A 100 9.64 -10.37 -9.04
CA HIS A 100 8.46 -11.24 -9.01
C HIS A 100 7.30 -10.80 -9.90
N HIS A 101 7.45 -9.73 -10.71
CA HIS A 101 6.34 -9.20 -11.50
C HIS A 101 5.62 -10.25 -12.35
N ASP A 102 6.31 -11.26 -12.89
CA ASP A 102 5.70 -12.31 -13.72
C ASP A 102 4.74 -13.25 -12.99
N GLU A 103 4.79 -13.30 -11.65
CA GLU A 103 3.85 -14.05 -10.81
C GLU A 103 2.85 -13.17 -10.05
N LEU A 104 3.05 -11.84 -10.05
CA LEU A 104 2.16 -10.91 -9.36
C LEU A 104 0.87 -10.64 -10.15
N CYS A 105 -0.27 -10.95 -9.53
CA CYS A 105 -1.61 -10.65 -10.04
C CYS A 105 -2.15 -9.30 -9.57
N ALA A 106 -1.68 -8.77 -8.44
CA ALA A 106 -1.99 -7.43 -7.95
C ALA A 106 -1.04 -7.02 -6.82
N VAL A 107 -0.91 -5.72 -6.60
CA VAL A 107 -0.47 -5.14 -5.33
C VAL A 107 -1.73 -4.75 -4.54
N ILE A 108 -1.79 -5.07 -3.25
CA ILE A 108 -2.87 -4.65 -2.34
C ILE A 108 -2.28 -3.99 -1.10
N LEU A 109 -2.87 -2.86 -0.68
CA LEU A 109 -2.48 -2.14 0.53
C LEU A 109 -3.59 -1.19 1.00
N GLU A 110 -3.51 -0.78 2.27
CA GLU A 110 -4.30 0.33 2.82
C GLU A 110 -3.63 1.67 2.43
N PRO A 111 -4.32 2.59 1.73
CA PRO A 111 -3.73 3.84 1.27
C PRO A 111 -3.57 4.84 2.42
N ILE A 112 -2.37 5.45 2.50
CA ILE A 112 -1.95 6.50 3.45
C ILE A 112 -1.89 6.08 4.93
N LEU A 113 -2.83 5.28 5.40
CA LEU A 113 -2.95 4.86 6.80
C LEU A 113 -3.25 3.37 6.88
N GLN A 114 -2.36 2.60 7.51
CA GLN A 114 -2.65 1.21 7.90
C GLN A 114 -3.37 1.22 9.25
N GLY A 115 -4.64 0.81 9.27
CA GLY A 115 -5.51 0.93 10.43
C GLY A 115 -5.18 -0.10 11.51
N ALA A 116 -5.66 -1.33 11.32
CA ALA A 116 -5.56 -2.38 12.35
C ALA A 116 -4.12 -2.88 12.59
N GLY A 117 -3.21 -2.66 11.64
CA GLY A 117 -1.78 -2.94 11.82
C GLY A 117 -1.01 -1.90 12.65
N GLY A 118 -1.71 -0.97 13.31
CA GLY A 118 -1.13 -0.08 14.31
C GLY A 118 -1.23 1.42 14.02
N MET A 119 -2.26 1.86 13.30
CA MET A 119 -2.50 3.27 12.96
C MET A 119 -1.27 3.94 12.32
N ARG A 120 -0.67 3.23 11.35
CA ARG A 120 0.60 3.59 10.73
C ARG A 120 0.36 4.55 9.56
N LEU A 121 0.53 5.83 9.83
CA LEU A 121 0.45 6.88 8.82
C LEU A 121 1.76 6.96 8.03
N TYR A 122 1.71 6.94 6.70
CA TYR A 122 2.89 7.03 5.85
C TYR A 122 2.80 8.12 4.78
N HIS A 123 3.95 8.44 4.20
CA HIS A 123 4.10 9.56 3.27
C HIS A 123 3.42 9.30 1.91
N PRO A 124 2.64 10.24 1.34
CA PRO A 124 1.91 10.03 0.08
C PRO A 124 2.80 9.63 -1.12
N GLN A 125 4.06 10.07 -1.14
CA GLN A 125 5.03 9.71 -2.17
C GLN A 125 5.22 8.18 -2.29
N PHE A 126 5.15 7.44 -1.19
CA PHE A 126 5.25 5.98 -1.23
C PHE A 126 4.21 5.38 -2.18
N LEU A 127 2.94 5.76 -2.02
CA LEU A 127 1.85 5.23 -2.85
C LEU A 127 1.96 5.69 -4.31
N ILE A 128 2.47 6.91 -4.56
CA ILE A 128 2.78 7.40 -5.90
C ILE A 128 3.83 6.52 -6.58
N GLU A 129 4.91 6.17 -5.87
CA GLU A 129 5.95 5.28 -6.41
C GLU A 129 5.44 3.84 -6.62
N VAL A 130 4.64 3.30 -5.69
CA VAL A 130 3.97 2.00 -5.88
C VAL A 130 3.11 2.02 -7.13
N ARG A 131 2.33 3.09 -7.36
CA ARG A 131 1.49 3.24 -8.56
C ARG A 131 2.33 3.26 -9.84
N LYS A 132 3.46 3.97 -9.86
CA LYS A 132 4.40 3.99 -11.01
C LYS A 132 4.95 2.60 -11.32
N LEU A 133 5.35 1.85 -10.30
CA LEU A 133 5.82 0.47 -10.46
C LEU A 133 4.71 -0.44 -10.99
N CYS A 134 3.51 -0.36 -10.43
CA CYS A 134 2.36 -1.12 -10.90
C CYS A 134 2.04 -0.85 -12.38
N ASN A 135 2.11 0.41 -12.81
CA ASN A 135 1.95 0.78 -14.22
C ASN A 135 3.04 0.18 -15.11
N ARG A 136 4.32 0.33 -14.73
CA ARG A 136 5.46 -0.18 -15.50
C ARG A 136 5.36 -1.69 -15.74
N TYR A 137 4.98 -2.45 -14.71
CA TYR A 137 4.93 -3.91 -14.76
C TYR A 137 3.54 -4.48 -15.09
N HIS A 138 2.57 -3.62 -15.43
CA HIS A 138 1.20 -4.00 -15.78
C HIS A 138 0.52 -4.84 -14.67
N ILE A 139 0.69 -4.41 -13.42
CA ILE A 139 0.13 -5.05 -12.23
C ILE A 139 -1.04 -4.19 -11.73
N PRO A 140 -2.24 -4.76 -11.54
CA PRO A 140 -3.35 -4.08 -10.87
C PRO A 140 -2.95 -3.60 -9.46
N LEU A 141 -3.34 -2.37 -9.11
CA LEU A 141 -3.20 -1.83 -7.75
C LEU A 141 -4.57 -1.79 -7.08
N ILE A 142 -4.70 -2.47 -5.95
CA ILE A 142 -5.91 -2.52 -5.12
C ILE A 142 -5.66 -1.66 -3.89
N LEU A 143 -6.49 -0.64 -3.70
CA LEU A 143 -6.45 0.23 -2.54
C LEU A 143 -7.59 -0.17 -1.60
N ASP A 144 -7.24 -0.70 -0.44
CA ASP A 144 -8.20 -1.07 0.60
C ASP A 144 -8.59 0.17 1.41
N GLU A 145 -9.69 0.79 0.99
CA GLU A 145 -10.25 1.98 1.63
C GLU A 145 -11.38 1.64 2.63
N ILE A 146 -11.45 0.40 3.15
CA ILE A 146 -12.47 0.03 4.15
C ILE A 146 -12.41 0.96 5.36
N ALA A 147 -11.21 1.22 5.87
CA ALA A 147 -10.99 2.11 7.02
C ALA A 147 -10.85 3.58 6.62
N THR A 148 -10.20 3.85 5.48
CA THR A 148 -9.74 5.18 5.10
C THR A 148 -10.70 5.95 4.19
N GLY A 149 -11.68 5.26 3.60
CA GLY A 149 -12.72 5.86 2.78
C GLY A 149 -13.67 6.76 3.57
N PHE A 150 -14.46 7.54 2.83
CA PHE A 150 -15.53 8.40 3.32
C PHE A 150 -15.08 9.43 4.37
N GLY A 151 -13.92 10.06 4.17
CA GLY A 151 -13.53 11.25 4.94
C GLY A 151 -12.60 10.99 6.12
N ARG A 152 -12.27 9.73 6.45
CA ARG A 152 -11.48 9.39 7.66
C ARG A 152 -10.16 10.14 7.75
N THR A 153 -9.47 10.33 6.64
CA THR A 153 -8.15 10.98 6.56
C THR A 153 -8.23 12.48 6.23
N GLY A 154 -9.43 13.04 6.09
CA GLY A 154 -9.67 14.42 5.70
C GLY A 154 -9.93 14.64 4.20
N THR A 155 -9.97 13.56 3.42
CA THR A 155 -10.41 13.52 2.01
C THR A 155 -11.43 12.40 1.82
N THR A 156 -12.26 12.45 0.77
CA THR A 156 -13.29 11.41 0.52
C THR A 156 -12.69 10.01 0.42
N PHE A 157 -11.51 9.88 -0.17
CA PHE A 157 -10.71 8.65 -0.20
C PHE A 157 -9.26 9.04 0.07
N ALA A 158 -8.55 8.24 0.85
CA ALA A 158 -7.20 8.57 1.26
C ALA A 158 -6.21 8.69 0.09
N PHE A 159 -6.38 7.93 -0.99
CA PHE A 159 -5.50 8.08 -2.15
C PHE A 159 -5.54 9.50 -2.78
N HIS A 160 -6.57 10.32 -2.53
CA HIS A 160 -6.60 11.72 -2.97
C HIS A 160 -5.45 12.55 -2.35
N HIS A 161 -4.90 12.15 -1.20
CA HIS A 161 -3.71 12.80 -0.66
C HIS A 161 -2.51 12.70 -1.61
N CYS A 162 -2.41 11.66 -2.45
CA CYS A 162 -1.36 11.56 -3.47
C CYS A 162 -1.51 12.66 -4.52
N GLN A 163 -2.72 12.86 -5.05
CA GLN A 163 -2.98 13.92 -6.02
C GLN A 163 -2.67 15.30 -5.45
N ILE A 164 -3.15 15.59 -4.23
CA ILE A 164 -2.89 16.87 -3.55
C ILE A 164 -1.38 17.08 -3.36
N TYR A 165 -0.66 16.03 -2.96
CA TYR A 165 0.79 16.09 -2.78
C TYR A 165 1.52 16.34 -4.10
N GLN A 166 1.11 15.66 -5.18
CA GLN A 166 1.68 15.86 -6.52
C GLN A 166 1.48 17.30 -7.01
N GLU A 167 0.28 17.85 -6.85
CA GLU A 167 -0.06 19.23 -7.25
C GLU A 167 0.75 20.26 -6.45
N GLN A 168 0.91 20.06 -5.14
CA GLN A 168 1.68 20.96 -4.27
C GLN A 168 3.19 20.96 -4.56
N ASN A 169 3.72 19.87 -5.11
CA ASN A 169 5.16 19.67 -5.33
C ASN A 169 5.55 19.55 -6.81
N HIS A 170 4.64 19.86 -7.74
CA HIS A 170 4.84 19.79 -9.18
C HIS A 170 5.32 18.41 -9.69
N ILE A 171 4.83 17.33 -9.07
CA ILE A 171 5.16 15.96 -9.46
C ILE A 171 4.17 15.50 -10.54
N PRO A 172 4.62 14.97 -11.70
CA PRO A 172 3.72 14.47 -12.75
C PRO A 172 2.82 13.33 -12.28
N ARG A 173 1.64 13.21 -12.91
CA ARG A 173 0.67 12.13 -12.69
C ARG A 173 1.06 10.84 -13.40
#